data_AF-A0A2L2WSN5-F1
#
_entry.id   AF-A0A2L2WSN5-F1
#
_cell.length_a   1.000
_cell.length_b   1.000
_cell.length_c   1.000
_cell.angle_alpha   90.00
_cell.angle_beta   90.00
_cell.angle_gamma   90.00
#
_symmetry.space_group_name_H-M   'P 1'
#
loop_
_entity.id
_entity.type
_entity.pdbx_description
1 polymer ?
#
loop_
_entity_poly.entity_id
_entity_poly.type
_entity_poly.pdbx_seq_one_letter_code
_entity_poly.pdbx_strand_id
1 'polypeptide(L)'
;MTITNEVNTSGARRVGYIQVKTFTDLGMRVVQNGWLNISSPEPMYSTTPEDNMDNLPANKVYFLLNAQAKTDTAIVFTVYQDNATLSSSETWAVPETTTFSAGRHNVRISLEPNPTTSSRTATLTLTSAGVNTPISIIQSAKE
;
A
#
# COMPACT_ATOMS: atom_id res chain seq x y z
N MET A 1 7.96 -25.73 10.06
CA MET A 1 6.58 -25.35 10.42
C MET A 1 6.17 -24.24 9.49
N THR A 2 5.16 -24.47 8.64
CA THR A 2 4.58 -23.42 7.80
C THR A 2 3.26 -23.02 8.43
N ILE A 3 3.09 -21.74 8.74
CA ILE A 3 1.82 -21.20 9.23
C ILE A 3 1.13 -20.57 8.04
N THR A 4 0.01 -21.16 7.63
CA THR A 4 -0.83 -20.64 6.56
C THR A 4 -2.02 -19.93 7.19
N ASN A 5 -2.26 -18.69 6.78
CA ASN A 5 -3.48 -17.95 7.17
C ASN A 5 -4.41 -17.88 5.97
N GLU A 6 -5.72 -17.84 6.25
CA GLU A 6 -6.71 -17.49 5.24
C GLU A 6 -6.48 -16.05 4.74
N VAL A 7 -6.90 -15.81 3.50
CA VAL A 7 -6.84 -14.49 2.86
C VAL A 7 -7.57 -13.47 3.74
N ASN A 8 -6.93 -12.31 3.93
CA ASN A 8 -7.52 -11.22 4.69
C ASN A 8 -8.45 -10.39 3.81
N THR A 9 -9.68 -10.85 3.61
CA THR A 9 -10.68 -10.15 2.79
C THR A 9 -11.33 -8.96 3.51
N SER A 10 -11.16 -8.83 4.83
CA SER A 10 -11.80 -7.78 5.62
C SER A 10 -11.02 -6.47 5.70
N GLY A 11 -9.75 -6.46 5.27
CA GLY A 11 -8.86 -5.31 5.42
C GLY A 11 -8.58 -4.94 6.88
N ALA A 12 -8.90 -5.82 7.84
CA ALA A 12 -8.60 -5.62 9.25
C ALA A 12 -7.20 -6.13 9.57
N ARG A 13 -6.43 -5.42 10.39
CA ARG A 13 -5.13 -5.89 10.84
C ARG A 13 -5.30 -7.11 11.75
N ARG A 14 -4.57 -8.19 11.48
CA ARG A 14 -4.54 -9.40 12.33
C ARG A 14 -3.17 -9.53 12.98
N VAL A 15 -3.16 -9.74 14.29
CA VAL A 15 -1.93 -9.95 15.07
C VAL A 15 -2.01 -11.30 15.75
N GLY A 16 -0.95 -12.08 15.62
CA GLY A 16 -0.79 -13.36 16.29
C GLY A 16 0.63 -13.52 16.83
N TYR A 17 0.85 -14.57 17.61
CA TYR A 17 2.17 -14.90 18.15
C TYR A 17 2.52 -16.34 17.83
N ILE A 18 3.73 -16.55 17.32
CA ILE A 18 4.34 -17.88 17.30
C ILE A 18 5.01 -18.06 18.65
N GLN A 19 4.45 -18.93 19.48
CA GLN A 19 4.97 -19.24 20.81
C GLN A 19 5.66 -20.60 20.80
N VAL A 20 6.87 -20.66 21.36
CA VAL A 20 7.60 -21.90 21.60
C VAL A 20 7.82 -22.02 23.10
N LYS A 21 7.17 -23.01 23.72
CA LYS A 21 7.34 -23.34 25.14
C LYS A 21 8.56 -24.24 25.30
N THR A 22 9.55 -23.77 26.05
CA THR A 22 10.72 -24.56 26.46
C THR A 22 10.89 -24.47 27.98
N PHE A 23 12.11 -24.53 28.50
CA PHE A 23 12.38 -24.09 29.88
C PHE A 23 12.05 -22.59 30.07
N THR A 24 12.12 -21.80 29.00
CA THR A 24 11.60 -20.43 28.92
C THR A 24 10.59 -20.30 27.77
N ASP A 25 9.63 -19.39 27.94
CA ASP A 25 8.64 -19.09 26.90
C ASP A 25 9.21 -18.04 25.93
N LEU A 26 9.31 -18.40 24.66
CA LEU A 26 9.72 -17.50 23.57
C LEU A 26 8.52 -17.19 22.67
N GLY A 27 8.36 -15.92 22.28
CA GLY A 27 7.27 -15.47 21.43
C GLY A 27 7.75 -14.55 20.31
N MET A 28 7.35 -14.85 19.07
CA MET A 28 7.53 -13.97 17.92
C MET A 28 6.17 -13.40 17.49
N ARG A 29 6.07 -12.08 17.42
CA ARG A 29 4.87 -11.39 16.93
C ARG A 29 4.78 -11.47 15.41
N VAL A 30 3.63 -11.88 14.90
CA VAL A 30 3.32 -11.96 13.47
C VAL A 30 2.14 -11.05 13.18
N VAL A 31 2.28 -10.22 12.14
CA VAL A 31 1.26 -9.25 11.74
C VAL A 31 0.87 -9.47 10.30
N GLN A 32 -0.43 -9.55 10.05
CA GLN A 32 -1.02 -9.38 8.74
C GLN A 32 -1.70 -8.01 8.69
N ASN A 33 -1.17 -7.09 7.88
CA ASN A 33 -1.74 -5.76 7.77
C ASN A 33 -3.12 -5.78 7.08
N GLY A 34 -3.90 -4.73 7.36
CA GLY A 34 -5.19 -4.50 6.71
C GLY A 34 -5.08 -3.93 5.29
N TRP A 35 -3.89 -3.47 4.92
CA TRP A 35 -3.56 -2.93 3.60
C TRP A 35 -2.61 -3.87 2.85
N LEU A 36 -2.54 -3.68 1.53
CA LEU A 36 -1.67 -4.47 0.65
C LEU A 36 -0.21 -4.07 0.81
N ASN A 37 0.71 -5.00 0.52
CA ASN A 37 2.14 -4.82 0.75
C ASN A 37 2.77 -3.87 -0.28
N ILE A 38 2.62 -2.57 -0.05
CA ILE A 38 3.25 -1.50 -0.82
C ILE A 38 4.56 -1.12 -0.10
N SER A 39 5.66 -1.27 -0.82
CA SER A 39 7.02 -0.98 -0.35
C SER A 39 7.56 0.35 -0.87
N SER A 40 6.94 0.91 -1.91
CA SER A 40 7.22 2.26 -2.40
C SER A 40 5.93 2.83 -3.01
N PRO A 41 5.42 3.98 -2.52
CA PRO A 41 5.94 4.74 -1.38
C PRO A 41 5.85 3.96 -0.06
N GLU A 42 6.63 4.37 0.95
CA GLU A 42 6.55 3.78 2.30
C GLU A 42 5.23 4.13 3.00
N PRO A 43 4.70 3.25 3.86
CA PRO A 43 3.49 3.54 4.63
C PRO A 43 3.76 4.68 5.62
N MET A 44 2.89 5.68 5.61
CA MET A 44 2.86 6.75 6.61
C MET A 44 1.72 6.52 7.59
N TYR A 45 1.92 6.96 8.83
CA TYR A 45 0.99 6.72 9.94
C TYR A 45 0.49 8.04 10.52
N SER A 46 -0.82 8.14 10.72
CA SER A 46 -1.47 9.29 11.37
C SER A 46 -1.88 8.95 12.81
N THR A 47 -0.91 8.56 13.64
CA THR A 47 -1.15 8.04 14.99
C THR A 47 -0.94 9.07 16.09
N THR A 48 -1.67 8.93 17.20
CA THR A 48 -1.37 9.58 18.49
C THR A 48 -0.81 8.57 19.49
N PRO A 49 -0.21 9.00 20.61
CA PRO A 49 0.31 8.08 21.64
C PRO A 49 -0.73 7.10 22.21
N GLU A 50 -2.02 7.45 22.14
CA GLU A 50 -3.13 6.63 22.64
C GLU A 50 -3.59 5.56 21.62
N ASP A 51 -3.14 5.64 20.36
CA ASP A 51 -3.54 4.69 19.33
C ASP A 51 -2.93 3.30 19.62
N ASN A 52 -3.80 2.29 19.70
CA ASN A 52 -3.36 0.91 19.82
C ASN A 52 -2.75 0.44 18.49
N MET A 53 -1.42 0.39 18.45
CA MET A 53 -0.67 0.00 17.27
C MET A 53 -0.91 -1.45 16.85
N ASP A 54 -1.44 -2.33 17.72
CA ASP A 54 -1.86 -3.71 17.37
C ASP A 54 -3.15 -3.71 16.54
N ASN A 55 -4.09 -2.82 16.87
CA ASN A 55 -5.42 -2.72 16.26
C ASN A 55 -5.58 -1.43 15.46
N LEU A 56 -4.51 -0.98 14.80
CA LEU A 56 -4.52 0.27 14.07
C LEU A 56 -5.52 0.20 12.90
N PRO A 57 -6.52 1.11 12.84
CA PRO A 57 -7.51 1.10 11.78
C PRO A 57 -6.91 1.54 10.45
N ALA A 58 -7.46 1.05 9.33
CA ALA A 58 -6.91 1.26 7.99
C ALA A 58 -6.80 2.76 7.61
N ASN A 59 -7.71 3.61 8.09
CA ASN A 59 -7.70 5.05 7.83
C ASN A 59 -6.54 5.81 8.52
N LYS A 60 -5.78 5.16 9.40
CA LYS A 60 -4.59 5.73 10.04
C LYS A 60 -3.31 5.46 9.25
N VAL A 61 -3.41 4.74 8.13
CA VAL A 61 -2.28 4.44 7.23
C VAL A 61 -2.56 5.02 5.87
N TYR A 62 -1.57 5.69 5.31
CA TYR A 62 -1.66 6.28 3.97
C TYR A 62 -0.35 6.14 3.22
N PHE A 63 -0.45 6.08 1.90
CA PHE A 63 0.68 5.97 0.98
C PHE A 63 0.73 7.24 0.15
N LEU A 64 1.84 7.96 0.25
CA LEU A 64 2.00 9.25 -0.40
C LEU A 64 3.21 9.24 -1.32
N LEU A 65 2.96 9.49 -2.61
CA LEU A 65 3.99 9.64 -3.63
C LEU A 65 4.04 11.10 -4.08
N ASN A 66 5.13 11.78 -3.72
CA ASN A 66 5.40 13.14 -4.18
C ASN A 66 6.09 13.07 -5.54
N ALA A 67 5.43 13.57 -6.59
CA ALA A 67 5.95 13.60 -7.94
C ALA A 67 6.30 15.02 -8.36
N GLN A 68 7.42 15.16 -9.07
CA GLN A 68 7.78 16.41 -9.73
C GLN A 68 6.84 16.67 -10.91
N ALA A 69 6.73 17.94 -11.32
CA ALA A 69 5.79 18.37 -12.36
C ALA A 69 5.98 17.67 -13.72
N LYS A 70 7.12 17.00 -13.97
CA LYS A 70 7.48 16.47 -15.30
C LYS A 70 8.24 15.14 -15.28
N THR A 71 8.16 14.38 -14.19
CA THR A 71 8.95 13.16 -14.03
C THR A 71 8.05 12.00 -13.70
N ASP A 72 8.05 10.99 -14.57
CA ASP A 72 7.41 9.70 -14.27
C ASP A 72 7.96 9.14 -12.96
N THR A 73 7.12 8.36 -12.31
CA THR A 73 7.45 7.76 -11.01
C THR A 73 7.14 6.28 -11.03
N ALA A 74 7.43 5.58 -9.95
CA ALA A 74 7.14 4.16 -9.83
C ALA A 74 6.61 3.84 -8.44
N ILE A 75 5.71 2.87 -8.41
CA ILE A 75 5.26 2.22 -7.18
C ILE A 75 5.76 0.78 -7.16
N VAL A 76 6.09 0.30 -5.97
CA VAL A 76 6.57 -1.07 -5.77
C VAL A 76 5.71 -1.74 -4.73
N PHE A 77 5.11 -2.88 -5.08
CA PHE A 77 4.25 -3.64 -4.19
C PHE A 77 4.40 -5.15 -4.41
N THR A 78 3.92 -5.94 -3.46
CA THR A 78 3.82 -7.39 -3.55
C THR A 78 2.37 -7.80 -3.37
N VAL A 79 1.85 -8.59 -4.31
CA VAL A 79 0.53 -9.23 -4.19
C VAL A 79 0.72 -10.72 -4.00
N TYR A 80 -0.12 -11.33 -3.17
CA TYR A 80 0.04 -12.73 -2.75
C TYR A 80 -0.88 -13.70 -3.51
N GLN A 81 -1.65 -13.18 -4.45
CA GLN A 81 -2.58 -13.94 -5.28
C GLN A 81 -2.78 -13.25 -6.62
N ASP A 82 -3.29 -14.01 -7.58
CA ASP A 82 -3.58 -13.52 -8.93
C ASP A 82 -4.79 -12.59 -8.96
N ASN A 83 -4.96 -11.93 -10.12
CA ASN A 83 -6.04 -11.02 -10.43
C ASN A 83 -6.07 -9.77 -9.54
N ALA A 84 -4.90 -9.31 -9.08
CA ALA A 84 -4.80 -7.99 -8.47
C ALA A 84 -4.88 -6.91 -9.56
N THR A 85 -5.42 -5.75 -9.23
CA THR A 85 -5.58 -4.63 -10.16
C THR A 85 -5.06 -3.32 -9.59
N LEU A 86 -4.64 -2.42 -10.47
CA LEU A 86 -4.24 -1.06 -10.14
C LEU A 86 -4.96 -0.10 -11.08
N SER A 87 -5.82 0.76 -10.52
CA SER A 87 -6.56 1.77 -11.28
C SER A 87 -6.19 3.18 -10.83
N SER A 88 -6.36 4.16 -11.71
CA SER A 88 -6.20 5.58 -11.39
C SER A 88 -7.55 6.28 -11.37
N SER A 89 -7.69 7.29 -10.52
CA SER A 89 -8.81 8.23 -10.52
C SER A 89 -8.70 9.29 -11.60
N GLU A 90 -7.52 9.50 -12.19
CA GLU A 90 -7.20 10.62 -13.08
C GLU A 90 -6.49 10.16 -14.35
N THR A 91 -6.73 10.84 -15.46
CA THR A 91 -6.09 10.51 -16.76
C THR A 91 -4.66 10.98 -16.88
N TRP A 92 -4.23 11.94 -16.05
CA TRP A 92 -2.86 12.47 -16.07
C TRP A 92 -1.87 11.65 -15.25
N ALA A 93 -2.33 10.65 -14.49
CA ALA A 93 -1.49 9.75 -13.70
C ALA A 93 -1.91 8.30 -13.93
N VAL A 94 -1.30 7.62 -14.89
CA VAL A 94 -1.78 6.31 -15.36
C VAL A 94 -0.70 5.25 -15.14
N PRO A 95 -1.02 4.10 -14.52
CA PRO A 95 -0.09 2.99 -14.44
C PRO A 95 0.06 2.31 -15.80
N GLU A 96 1.29 1.96 -16.19
CA GLU A 96 1.57 1.25 -17.46
C GLU A 96 1.02 -0.19 -17.46
N THR A 97 0.79 -0.76 -16.28
CA THR A 97 0.21 -2.10 -16.10
C THR A 97 -0.90 -2.02 -15.05
N THR A 98 -2.03 -2.66 -15.32
CA THR A 98 -3.24 -2.55 -14.49
C THR A 98 -3.69 -3.87 -13.88
N THR A 99 -3.09 -5.00 -14.27
CA THR A 99 -3.43 -6.35 -13.78
C THR A 99 -2.18 -7.13 -13.41
N PHE A 100 -2.22 -7.87 -12.31
CA PHE A 100 -1.05 -8.53 -11.74
C PHE A 100 -1.35 -9.94 -11.23
N SER A 101 -0.41 -10.84 -11.47
CA SER A 101 -0.33 -12.15 -10.83
C SER A 101 0.38 -12.05 -9.46
N ALA A 102 0.33 -13.11 -8.67
CA ALA A 102 1.10 -13.20 -7.42
C ALA A 102 2.59 -12.91 -7.66
N GLY A 103 3.19 -12.08 -6.81
CA GLY A 103 4.60 -11.69 -6.90
C GLY A 103 4.85 -10.23 -6.57
N ARG A 104 6.12 -9.84 -6.68
CA ARG A 104 6.59 -8.46 -6.52
C ARG A 104 6.56 -7.74 -7.86
N HIS A 105 6.00 -6.54 -7.85
CA HIS A 105 5.82 -5.70 -9.04
C HIS A 105 6.44 -4.33 -8.82
N ASN A 106 7.10 -3.84 -9.87
CA ASN A 106 7.59 -2.46 -9.96
C ASN A 106 6.86 -1.82 -11.14
N VAL A 107 5.93 -0.92 -10.86
CA VAL A 107 5.00 -0.36 -11.84
C VAL A 107 5.31 1.10 -12.05
N ARG A 108 5.67 1.44 -13.29
CA ARG A 108 5.83 2.83 -13.71
C ARG A 108 4.46 3.49 -13.83
N ILE A 109 4.40 4.72 -13.34
CA ILE A 109 3.26 5.61 -13.44
C ILE A 109 3.64 6.71 -14.42
N SER A 110 2.97 6.74 -15.56
CA SER A 110 3.09 7.82 -16.54
C SER A 110 2.39 9.05 -16.00
N LEU A 111 3.12 10.16 -15.90
CA LEU A 111 2.60 11.43 -15.42
C LEU A 111 2.61 12.47 -16.55
N GLU A 112 1.43 12.98 -16.90
CA GLU A 112 1.36 14.16 -17.75
C GLU A 112 1.90 15.38 -16.99
N PRO A 113 2.55 16.34 -17.67
CA PRO A 113 2.99 17.57 -17.02
C PRO A 113 1.84 18.33 -16.36
N ASN A 114 2.07 18.87 -15.16
CA ASN A 114 1.12 19.80 -14.54
C ASN A 114 1.31 21.20 -15.15
N PRO A 115 0.34 21.75 -15.91
CA PRO A 115 0.50 23.08 -16.51
C PRO A 115 0.18 24.22 -15.54
N THR A 116 -0.37 23.91 -14.37
CA THR A 116 -0.89 24.90 -13.43
C THR A 116 0.16 25.33 -12.40
N THR A 117 -0.04 26.50 -11.81
CA THR A 117 0.79 27.04 -10.71
C THR A 117 0.40 26.46 -9.34
N SER A 118 -0.48 25.45 -9.32
CA SER A 118 -0.94 24.78 -8.10
C SER A 118 -0.65 23.29 -8.19
N SER A 119 -0.37 22.64 -7.06
CA SER A 119 -0.27 21.18 -7.01
C SER A 119 -1.61 20.53 -7.36
N ARG A 120 -1.57 19.34 -7.96
CA ARG A 120 -2.76 18.51 -8.23
C ARG A 120 -2.58 17.10 -7.67
N THR A 121 -3.69 16.44 -7.41
CA THR A 121 -3.71 15.15 -6.69
C THR A 121 -4.48 14.08 -7.45
N ALA A 122 -3.94 12.87 -7.51
CA ALA A 122 -4.61 11.68 -8.03
C ALA A 122 -4.57 10.56 -6.98
N THR A 123 -5.49 9.61 -7.10
CA THR A 123 -5.51 8.41 -6.26
C THR A 123 -5.35 7.18 -7.15
N LEU A 124 -4.29 6.41 -6.92
CA LEU A 124 -4.21 5.04 -7.43
C LEU A 124 -4.85 4.09 -6.43
N THR A 125 -5.65 3.14 -6.89
CA THR A 125 -6.28 2.12 -6.03
C THR A 125 -5.70 0.76 -6.39
N LEU A 126 -4.92 0.16 -5.48
CA LEU A 126 -4.46 -1.22 -5.59
C LEU A 126 -5.52 -2.13 -4.97
N THR A 127 -6.05 -3.06 -5.74
CA THR A 127 -7.06 -4.02 -5.30
C THR A 127 -6.53 -5.44 -5.41
N SER A 128 -6.66 -6.23 -4.34
CA SER A 128 -6.38 -7.67 -4.35
C SER A 128 -7.26 -8.35 -3.31
N ALA A 129 -7.89 -9.46 -3.68
CA ALA A 129 -8.75 -10.24 -2.79
C ALA A 129 -9.90 -9.47 -2.11
N GLY A 130 -10.41 -8.42 -2.75
CA GLY A 130 -11.43 -7.54 -2.17
C GLY A 130 -10.88 -6.45 -1.23
N VAL A 131 -9.59 -6.45 -0.94
CA VAL A 131 -8.92 -5.36 -0.21
C VAL A 131 -8.55 -4.26 -1.19
N ASN A 132 -8.94 -3.02 -0.88
CA ASN A 132 -8.58 -1.83 -1.62
C ASN A 132 -7.61 -0.99 -0.79
N THR A 133 -6.44 -0.69 -1.35
CA THR A 133 -5.45 0.18 -0.70
C THR A 133 -5.20 1.42 -1.58
N PRO A 134 -5.60 2.62 -1.14
CA PRO A 134 -5.36 3.85 -1.88
C PRO A 134 -3.92 4.31 -1.75
N ILE A 135 -3.38 4.87 -2.83
CA ILE A 135 -2.07 5.51 -2.93
C ILE A 135 -2.29 6.91 -3.50
N SER A 136 -2.02 7.94 -2.71
CA SER A 136 -2.13 9.33 -3.13
C SER A 136 -0.89 9.76 -3.89
N ILE A 137 -1.09 10.38 -5.05
CA ILE A 137 -0.04 11.05 -5.81
C ILE A 137 -0.27 12.55 -5.69
N ILE A 138 0.74 13.28 -5.23
CA ILE A 138 0.76 14.74 -5.28
C ILE A 138 1.79 15.15 -6.33
N GLN A 139 1.31 15.75 -7.42
CA GLN A 139 2.18 16.34 -8.43
C GLN A 139 2.38 17.82 -8.14
N SER A 140 3.64 18.26 -8.07
CA SER A 140 3.97 19.66 -7.83
C SER A 140 3.38 20.59 -8.89
N ALA A 141 3.24 21.86 -8.55
CA ALA A 141 2.98 22.92 -9.53
C ALA A 141 4.08 22.96 -10.60
N LYS A 142 3.77 23.56 -11.74
CA LYS A 142 4.76 23.92 -12.74
C LYS A 142 5.81 24.86 -12.11
N GLU A 143 7.09 24.56 -12.32
CA GLU A 143 8.19 25.50 -12.07
C GLU A 143 8.15 26.69 -13.05
#